data_AF-A0A9J6EZ80-F1
#
_entry.id   AF-A0A9J6EZ80-F1
#
_cell.length_a   1.000
_cell.length_b   1.000
_cell.length_c   1.000
_cell.angle_alpha   90.00
_cell.angle_beta   90.00
_cell.angle_gamma   90.00
#
_symmetry.space_group_name_H-M   'P 1'
#
loop_
_entity.id
_entity.type
_entity.pdbx_description
1 polymer ?
#
loop_
_entity_poly.entity_id
_entity_poly.type
_entity_poly.pdbx_seq_one_letter_code
_entity_poly.pdbx_strand_id
1 'polypeptide(L)'
;MGSTGPLGLMVMKQQSPLPPRGQLATRARHAVLNDIIDSENLADFVGTAVSYAAFTSLPLVQWDVTLPGINLTAEHLFFIGYCIKVCVSRYVVNEKYTPDPSRCIVPIMNMAEFSDAFECAPGSRMDPSKKCAFWP
;
A
#
# COMPACT_ATOMS: atom_id res chain seq x y z
N MET A 1 22.94 15.39 23.57
CA MET A 1 22.22 14.35 24.33
C MET A 1 21.11 13.84 23.39
N GLY A 2 21.25 12.76 22.62
CA GLY A 2 21.97 11.52 22.84
C GLY A 2 20.96 10.41 23.14
N SER A 3 20.19 9.96 22.14
CA SER A 3 19.48 8.68 22.20
C SER A 3 19.46 8.02 20.82
N THR A 4 20.56 7.34 20.51
CA THR A 4 20.58 6.27 19.51
C THR A 4 19.78 5.09 20.08
N GLY A 5 18.53 4.95 19.65
CA GLY A 5 17.74 3.74 19.89
C GLY A 5 18.27 2.59 19.02
N PRO A 6 18.22 1.33 19.49
CA PRO A 6 18.74 0.21 18.72
C PRO A 6 17.96 0.04 17.42
N LEU A 7 18.66 -0.27 16.33
CA LEU A 7 18.12 -0.78 15.06
C LEU A 7 17.39 -2.11 15.34
N GLY A 8 16.15 -2.01 15.82
CA GLY A 8 15.25 -3.13 15.95
C GLY A 8 14.76 -3.52 14.57
N LEU A 9 15.25 -4.65 14.06
CA LEU A 9 14.68 -5.34 12.92
C LEU A 9 13.21 -5.67 13.25
N MET A 10 12.28 -4.79 12.86
CA MET A 10 10.85 -5.07 13.01
C MET A 10 10.51 -6.20 12.03
N VAL A 11 10.38 -7.41 12.56
CA VAL A 11 9.82 -8.54 11.83
C VAL A 11 8.38 -8.16 11.46
N MET A 12 8.19 -7.90 10.17
CA MET A 12 6.92 -7.58 9.55
C MET A 12 5.90 -8.69 9.86
N LYS A 13 4.83 -8.36 10.59
CA LYS A 13 3.61 -9.13 10.49
C LYS A 13 2.82 -8.56 9.32
N GLN A 14 3.02 -9.15 8.14
CA GLN A 14 2.15 -8.96 6.98
C GLN A 14 0.70 -9.17 7.46
N GLN A 15 -0.13 -8.14 7.37
CA GLN A 15 -1.54 -8.27 7.66
C GLN A 15 -2.15 -9.10 6.54
N SER A 16 -2.37 -10.39 6.78
CA SER A 16 -3.14 -11.23 5.88
C SER A 16 -4.56 -10.66 5.79
N PRO A 17 -5.18 -10.54 4.60
CA PRO A 17 -6.59 -10.25 4.53
C PRO A 17 -7.35 -11.31 5.34
N LEU A 18 -8.31 -10.88 6.16
CA LEU A 18 -9.09 -11.79 7.00
C LEU A 18 -9.72 -12.89 6.13
N PRO A 19 -9.59 -14.18 6.50
CA PRO A 19 -10.23 -15.25 5.76
C PRO A 19 -11.76 -15.13 5.87
N PRO A 20 -12.51 -15.53 4.83
CA PRO A 20 -13.97 -15.54 4.88
C PRO A 20 -14.49 -16.42 6.03
N ARG A 21 -15.60 -16.00 6.66
CA ARG A 21 -16.24 -16.73 7.77
C ARG A 21 -16.52 -18.18 7.35
N GLY A 22 -15.92 -19.16 8.05
CA GLY A 22 -16.28 -20.57 7.94
C GLY A 22 -15.13 -21.58 7.85
N GLN A 23 -13.86 -21.16 7.75
CA GLN A 23 -12.75 -22.12 7.71
C GLN A 23 -12.19 -22.39 9.13
N LEU A 24 -12.33 -23.64 9.58
CA LEU A 24 -11.75 -24.14 10.82
C LEU A 24 -10.22 -24.09 10.76
N ALA A 25 -9.62 -23.56 11.83
CA ALA A 25 -8.18 -23.43 11.99
C ALA A 25 -7.51 -24.78 12.29
N THR A 26 -6.94 -25.44 11.27
CA THR A 26 -5.87 -26.43 11.48
C THR A 26 -4.53 -25.72 11.57
N ARG A 27 -3.92 -25.81 12.75
CA ARG A 27 -2.70 -25.14 13.17
C ARG A 27 -1.47 -25.89 12.65
N ALA A 28 -0.76 -25.32 11.68
CA ALA A 28 0.68 -25.53 11.46
C ALA A 28 1.32 -24.17 11.18
N ARG A 29 1.86 -23.55 12.23
CA ARG A 29 2.59 -22.28 12.14
C ARG A 29 4.03 -22.55 11.72
N HIS A 30 4.26 -22.61 10.42
CA HIS A 30 5.46 -22.04 9.82
C HIS A 30 4.95 -21.32 8.57
N ALA A 31 4.75 -20.01 8.68
CA ALA A 31 4.66 -19.19 7.49
C ALA A 31 6.01 -19.37 6.80
N VAL A 32 6.04 -20.20 5.76
CA VAL A 32 7.19 -20.23 4.85
C VAL A 32 7.21 -18.82 4.27
N LEU A 33 8.20 -18.00 4.67
CA LEU A 33 8.47 -16.76 3.97
C LEU A 33 8.58 -17.10 2.49
N ASN A 34 7.70 -16.53 1.68
CA ASN A 34 7.87 -16.61 0.24
C ASN A 34 8.71 -15.39 -0.12
N ASP A 35 10.03 -15.57 -0.10
CA ASP A 35 11.02 -14.51 -0.33
C ASP A 35 10.71 -13.69 -1.60
N ILE A 36 10.18 -14.36 -2.62
CA ILE A 36 9.75 -13.72 -3.86
C ILE A 36 8.54 -12.80 -3.60
N ILE A 37 7.44 -13.33 -3.06
CA ILE A 37 6.23 -12.53 -2.82
C ILE A 37 6.50 -11.42 -1.80
N ASP A 38 7.29 -11.69 -0.77
CA ASP A 38 7.60 -10.72 0.27
C ASP A 38 8.47 -9.58 -0.26
N SER A 39 9.45 -9.88 -1.13
CA SER A 39 10.25 -8.87 -1.81
C SER A 39 9.41 -8.01 -2.78
N GLU A 40 8.45 -8.60 -3.49
CA GLU A 40 7.56 -7.86 -4.41
C GLU A 40 6.56 -6.99 -3.65
N ASN A 41 6.02 -7.47 -2.53
CA ASN A 41 5.18 -6.65 -1.65
C ASN A 41 5.99 -5.48 -1.08
N LEU A 42 7.21 -5.72 -0.62
CA LEU A 42 8.12 -4.66 -0.16
C LEU A 42 8.36 -3.63 -1.29
N ALA A 43 8.57 -4.09 -2.52
CA ALA A 43 8.77 -3.23 -3.67
C ALA A 43 7.54 -2.36 -3.97
N ASP A 44 6.33 -2.92 -3.86
CA ASP A 44 5.09 -2.14 -4.02
C ASP A 44 4.94 -1.07 -2.92
N PHE A 45 5.24 -1.41 -1.66
CA PHE A 45 5.19 -0.45 -0.54
C PHE A 45 6.21 0.68 -0.71
N VAL A 46 7.49 0.32 -0.86
CA VAL A 46 8.58 1.30 -0.94
C VAL A 46 8.48 2.12 -2.23
N GLY A 47 8.18 1.47 -3.35
CA GLY A 47 8.03 2.13 -4.64
C GLY A 47 6.92 3.17 -4.63
N THR A 48 5.78 2.88 -4.00
CA THR A 48 4.67 3.84 -3.89
C THR A 48 5.06 5.04 -3.02
N ALA A 49 5.67 4.80 -1.86
CA ALA A 49 6.12 5.87 -0.97
C ALA A 49 7.15 6.79 -1.66
N VAL A 50 8.18 6.22 -2.30
CA VAL A 50 9.23 6.99 -2.99
C VAL A 50 8.66 7.76 -4.18
N SER A 51 7.79 7.14 -4.98
CA SER A 51 7.17 7.81 -6.13
C SER A 51 6.22 8.94 -5.70
N TYR A 52 5.51 8.78 -4.57
CA TYR A 52 4.67 9.84 -4.01
C TYR A 52 5.52 11.02 -3.54
N ALA A 53 6.60 10.76 -2.81
CA ALA A 53 7.52 11.82 -2.38
C ALA A 53 8.11 12.59 -3.57
N ALA A 54 8.49 11.88 -4.64
CA ALA A 54 8.94 12.50 -5.88
C ALA A 54 7.83 13.33 -6.55
N PHE A 55 6.61 12.80 -6.61
CA PHE A 55 5.44 13.51 -7.15
C PHE A 55 5.17 14.81 -6.39
N THR A 56 5.14 14.78 -5.05
CA THR A 56 4.90 15.98 -4.22
C THR A 56 5.99 17.04 -4.34
N SER A 57 7.19 16.67 -4.80
CA SER A 57 8.27 17.63 -5.08
C SER A 57 8.07 18.40 -6.39
N LEU A 58 7.15 17.97 -7.25
CA LEU A 58 6.90 18.60 -8.54
C LEU A 58 6.06 19.89 -8.36
N PRO A 59 6.37 20.97 -9.11
CA PRO A 59 5.56 22.19 -9.08
C PRO A 59 4.10 21.97 -9.47
N LEU A 60 3.80 20.94 -10.26
CA LEU A 60 2.46 20.61 -10.72
C LEU A 60 1.48 20.32 -9.59
N VAL A 61 1.96 19.74 -8.47
CA VAL A 61 1.14 19.50 -7.29
C VAL A 61 0.75 20.82 -6.62
N GLN A 62 1.65 21.79 -6.63
CA GLN A 62 1.40 23.12 -6.07
C GLN A 62 0.45 23.95 -6.95
N TRP A 63 0.25 23.57 -8.21
CA TRP A 63 -0.59 24.29 -9.17
C TRP A 63 -1.99 23.70 -9.33
N ASP A 64 -2.32 22.65 -8.56
CA ASP A 64 -3.62 21.97 -8.54
C ASP A 64 -4.18 21.68 -9.95
N VAL A 65 -3.31 21.14 -10.81
CA VAL A 65 -3.64 20.86 -12.20
C VAL A 65 -4.64 19.71 -12.29
N THR A 66 -5.85 19.99 -12.77
CA THR A 66 -6.91 18.99 -12.99
C THR A 66 -7.01 18.56 -14.45
N LEU A 67 -7.44 17.32 -14.70
CA LEU A 67 -7.74 16.85 -16.05
C LEU A 67 -9.10 17.37 -16.55
N PRO A 68 -9.24 17.76 -17.83
CA PRO A 68 -10.52 18.15 -18.38
C PRO A 68 -11.57 17.03 -18.24
N GLY A 69 -12.75 17.38 -17.74
CA GLY A 69 -13.89 16.46 -17.65
C GLY A 69 -13.88 15.51 -16.43
N ILE A 70 -12.91 15.63 -15.52
CA ILE A 70 -12.86 14.85 -14.27
C ILE A 70 -12.53 15.79 -13.12
N ASN A 71 -13.40 15.82 -12.09
CA ASN A 71 -13.21 16.66 -10.92
C ASN A 71 -12.34 15.93 -9.87
N LEU A 72 -11.06 15.73 -10.19
CA LEU A 72 -10.08 15.11 -9.31
C LEU A 72 -8.79 15.95 -9.29
N THR A 73 -8.24 16.14 -8.10
CA THR A 73 -6.95 16.82 -7.91
C THR A 73 -5.79 15.95 -8.42
N ALA A 74 -4.60 16.56 -8.55
CA ALA A 74 -3.39 15.82 -8.92
C ALA A 74 -3.10 14.66 -7.94
N GLU A 75 -3.34 14.84 -6.64
CA GLU A 75 -3.14 13.80 -5.62
C GLU A 75 -4.10 12.61 -5.81
N HIS A 76 -5.39 12.87 -6.04
CA HIS A 76 -6.34 11.81 -6.37
C HIS A 76 -5.88 11.00 -7.59
N LEU A 77 -5.43 11.70 -8.63
CA LEU A 77 -4.97 11.10 -9.88
C LEU A 77 -3.67 10.29 -9.70
N PHE A 78 -2.77 10.70 -8.81
CA PHE A 78 -1.58 9.92 -8.47
C PHE A 78 -1.97 8.52 -7.97
N PHE A 79 -2.83 8.45 -6.95
CA PHE A 79 -3.23 7.17 -6.35
C PHE A 79 -4.07 6.31 -7.29
N ILE A 80 -4.95 6.92 -8.07
CA ILE A 80 -5.71 6.22 -9.13
C ILE A 80 -4.75 5.68 -10.19
N GLY A 81 -3.79 6.47 -10.66
CA GLY A 81 -2.79 6.07 -11.65
C GLY A 81 -1.93 4.90 -11.16
N TYR A 82 -1.52 4.93 -9.89
CA TYR A 82 -0.83 3.82 -9.24
C TYR A 82 -1.63 2.51 -9.34
N CYS A 83 -2.91 2.54 -8.97
CA CYS A 83 -3.78 1.36 -8.99
C CYS A 83 -4.18 0.92 -10.41
N ILE A 84 -4.27 1.83 -11.38
CA ILE A 84 -4.56 1.49 -12.78
C ILE A 84 -3.48 0.57 -13.35
N LYS A 85 -2.21 0.72 -12.95
CA LYS A 85 -1.11 -0.16 -13.38
C LYS A 85 -1.40 -1.64 -13.12
N VAL A 86 -2.03 -1.94 -11.98
CA VAL A 86 -2.36 -3.32 -11.58
C VAL A 86 -3.75 -3.75 -12.08
N CYS A 87 -4.43 -2.92 -12.87
CA CYS A 87 -5.78 -3.18 -13.37
C CYS A 87 -5.80 -4.03 -14.67
N VAL A 88 -4.88 -4.98 -14.83
CA VAL A 88 -4.78 -5.81 -16.04
C VAL A 88 -5.25 -7.24 -15.76
N SER A 89 -6.35 -7.65 -16.40
CA SER A 89 -6.93 -9.01 -16.46
C SER A 89 -6.89 -9.83 -15.16
N ARG A 90 -8.06 -9.98 -14.53
CA ARG A 90 -8.37 -10.75 -13.30
C ARG A 90 -7.97 -12.24 -13.30
N TYR A 91 -7.18 -12.71 -14.26
CA TYR A 91 -6.97 -14.13 -14.57
C TYR A 91 -5.50 -14.54 -14.76
N VAL A 92 -4.52 -13.63 -14.61
CA VAL A 92 -3.11 -14.04 -14.61
C VAL A 92 -2.71 -14.38 -13.18
N VAL A 93 -2.95 -15.64 -12.78
CA VAL A 93 -2.34 -16.18 -11.57
C VAL A 93 -0.85 -16.29 -11.83
N ASN A 94 -0.08 -15.35 -11.28
CA ASN A 94 1.36 -15.41 -11.27
C ASN A 94 1.80 -15.73 -9.84
N GLU A 95 2.41 -16.90 -9.64
CA GLU A 95 2.90 -17.35 -8.32
C GLU A 95 3.93 -16.39 -7.70
N LYS A 96 4.49 -15.47 -8.51
CA LYS A 96 5.42 -14.42 -8.08
C LYS A 96 4.75 -13.29 -7.30
N TYR A 97 3.46 -13.05 -7.47
CA TYR A 97 2.80 -11.83 -6.97
C TYR A 97 1.60 -12.16 -6.08
N THR A 98 1.31 -11.29 -5.11
CA THR A 98 0.01 -11.28 -4.45
C THR A 98 -1.10 -10.90 -5.45
N PRO A 99 -2.37 -11.24 -5.18
CA PRO A 99 -3.47 -10.87 -6.06
C PRO A 99 -3.49 -9.36 -6.34
N ASP A 100 -3.69 -8.95 -7.59
CA ASP A 100 -3.59 -7.55 -8.03
C ASP A 100 -4.36 -6.53 -7.18
N PRO A 101 -5.61 -6.81 -6.70
CA PRO A 101 -6.29 -5.87 -5.82
C PRO A 101 -5.53 -5.59 -4.52
N SER A 102 -4.79 -6.58 -3.99
CA SER A 102 -3.98 -6.42 -2.79
C SER A 102 -2.74 -5.58 -3.07
N ARG A 103 -2.14 -5.73 -4.25
CA ARG A 103 -0.98 -4.93 -4.68
C ARG A 103 -1.31 -3.45 -4.80
N CYS A 104 -2.53 -3.09 -5.19
CA CYS A 104 -2.99 -1.70 -5.16
C CYS A 104 -3.38 -1.26 -3.74
N ILE A 105 -4.27 -2.00 -3.07
CA ILE A 105 -4.93 -1.53 -1.85
C ILE A 105 -3.98 -1.50 -0.65
N VAL A 106 -3.15 -2.53 -0.49
CA VAL A 106 -2.36 -2.71 0.73
C VAL A 106 -1.27 -1.63 0.87
N PRO A 107 -0.54 -1.22 -0.17
CA PRO A 107 0.40 -0.10 -0.06
C PRO A 107 -0.30 1.22 0.30
N ILE A 108 -1.34 1.62 -0.43
CA ILE A 108 -1.96 2.94 -0.27
C ILE A 108 -2.80 3.07 1.02
N MET A 109 -3.43 2.00 1.53
CA MET A 109 -4.15 2.07 2.82
C MET A 109 -3.22 2.34 4.01
N ASN A 110 -1.92 2.08 3.84
CA ASN A 110 -0.89 2.34 4.83
C ASN A 110 -0.27 3.75 4.71
N MET A 111 -0.70 4.55 3.74
CA MET A 111 -0.29 5.94 3.58
C MET A 111 -1.33 6.86 4.23
N ALA A 112 -0.87 7.85 5.00
CA ALA A 112 -1.76 8.86 5.59
C ALA A 112 -2.27 9.80 4.49
N GLU A 113 -1.41 10.10 3.54
CA GLU A 113 -1.64 11.01 2.42
C GLU A 113 -2.75 10.51 1.50
N PHE A 114 -2.87 9.18 1.33
CA PHE A 114 -4.02 8.59 0.64
C PHE A 114 -5.32 8.81 1.44
N SER A 115 -5.26 8.61 2.75
CA SER A 115 -6.43 8.73 3.63
C SER A 115 -6.93 10.17 3.67
N ASP A 116 -6.01 11.13 3.69
CA ASP A 116 -6.31 12.56 3.66
C ASP A 116 -6.85 12.99 2.29
N ALA A 117 -6.21 12.59 1.19
CA ALA A 117 -6.64 12.95 -0.17
C ALA A 117 -8.07 12.47 -0.47
N PHE A 118 -8.46 11.28 0.00
CA PHE A 118 -9.79 10.70 -0.22
C PHE A 118 -10.76 10.85 0.98
N GLU A 119 -10.37 11.62 1.99
CA GLU A 119 -11.17 11.85 3.21
C GLU A 119 -11.70 10.54 3.84
N CYS A 120 -10.83 9.53 3.95
CA CYS A 120 -11.19 8.22 4.47
C CYS A 120 -11.63 8.31 5.94
N ALA A 121 -12.74 7.65 6.28
CA ALA A 121 -13.20 7.60 7.67
C ALA A 121 -12.21 6.80 8.55
N PRO A 122 -11.89 7.29 9.77
CA PRO A 122 -10.98 6.58 10.69
C PRO A 122 -11.45 5.16 11.00
N GLY A 123 -10.54 4.19 10.89
CA GLY A 123 -10.83 2.77 11.11
C GLY A 123 -11.56 2.10 9.95
N SER A 124 -11.81 2.80 8.84
CA SER A 124 -12.32 2.18 7.62
C SER A 124 -11.31 1.22 7.01
N ARG A 125 -11.74 0.45 6.01
CA ARG A 125 -10.85 -0.48 5.29
C ARG A 125 -9.62 0.23 4.70
N MET A 126 -9.79 1.47 4.25
CA MET A 126 -8.72 2.24 3.60
C MET A 126 -7.96 3.16 4.56
N ASP A 127 -8.43 3.30 5.80
CA ASP A 127 -7.71 4.00 6.87
C ASP A 127 -7.73 3.16 8.17
N PRO A 128 -7.00 2.03 8.21
CA PRO A 128 -6.94 1.18 9.39
C PRO A 128 -6.18 1.85 10.53
N SER A 129 -6.57 1.58 11.77
CA SER A 129 -5.89 2.13 12.96
C SER A 129 -4.44 1.66 13.12
N LYS A 130 -4.02 0.60 12.42
CA LYS A 130 -2.67 0.05 12.44
C LYS A 130 -2.11 0.05 11.03
N LYS A 131 -1.29 1.05 10.73
CA LYS A 131 -0.55 1.16 9.48
C LYS A 131 0.86 0.58 9.62
N CYS A 132 1.38 0.01 8.54
CA CYS A 132 2.73 -0.48 8.38
C CYS A 132 3.53 0.53 7.54
N ALA A 133 4.69 0.95 8.02
CA ALA A 133 5.62 1.78 7.26
C ALA A 133 6.97 1.06 7.16
N PHE A 134 7.54 1.00 5.96
CA PHE A 134 8.82 0.34 5.69
C PHE A 134 10.00 1.32 5.72
N TRP A 135 9.74 2.60 5.41
CA TRP A 135 10.72 3.67 5.43
C TRP A 135 10.10 4.92 6.06
N PRO A 136 10.80 5.62 6.97
CA PRO A 136 10.32 6.85 7.59
C PRO A 136 10.40 8.07 6.65
#